data_AF-A0A8D8M169-F1
#
_entry.id   AF-A0A8D8M169-F1
#
_cell.length_a   1.000
_cell.length_b   1.000
_cell.length_c   1.000
_cell.angle_alpha   90.00
_cell.angle_beta   90.00
_cell.angle_gamma   90.00
#
_symmetry.space_group_name_H-M   'P 1'
#
loop_
_entity.id
_entity.type
_entity.pdbx_description
1 polymer ?
#
loop_
_entity_poly.entity_id
_entity_poly.type
_entity_poly.pdbx_seq_one_letter_code
_entity_poly.pdbx_strand_id
1 'polypeptide(L)'
;MFSKKVHTADIKKSILKFQDSKKDSPSRFKHLKIVVEHIDVREGRNLFESNYSSIYYIFYDALVAAENNLKQRDITFHLVHKAHKEELESVLFVFEKILIYCPDIIGSRWQCHSIARILAKLLHPGNSWKLRKEATRFFILWYQALGENAPIWADAMFATLVPGFSSPIPGQPGLTALANPPSNTVFHDPNQGPVSPSEILPVYPPQSGEKHPDDSMKFYLETLLEAIVTQIVKIEWKDKQYSQYKSFTFLFDKFKQYYQKLIFPQYANKTDIYVPNIDLPNLRKLSKDESHSPYMSCRVSLIKWLASFTSLRQPVYQPPSSSPSIRVMSESETPGPDPHTSSQEAKRSISLVQQDTSSTSNIADNTTTSVTEDPLAVAFNIVRQVLYGSRDNINFVHEIFRQGFLFPFTCSPAIRRVIAAYKDWIHCCGNIATLPVFMLEPLVDSPSSPDEQSQLLTAKSRLRNHSYIGAIQSENVLVRAGLQNVLQVFITHSANVFLLEVGSEYPLLLEEQVDICKRVLNIYRH
;
A
#
# COMPACT_ATOMS: atom_id res chain seq x y z
N MET A 1 27.41 -23.03 6.90
CA MET A 1 26.77 -24.23 6.31
C MET A 1 26.45 -23.92 4.86
N PHE A 2 26.97 -24.72 3.93
CA PHE A 2 26.82 -24.51 2.49
C PHE A 2 25.35 -24.73 2.07
N SER A 3 24.72 -23.70 1.48
CA SER A 3 23.45 -23.86 0.78
C SER A 3 23.69 -24.72 -0.46
N LYS A 4 23.23 -25.97 -0.45
CA LYS A 4 23.24 -26.84 -1.63
C LYS A 4 22.24 -26.25 -2.64
N LYS A 5 22.74 -25.64 -3.71
CA LYS A 5 21.91 -25.33 -4.89
C LYS A 5 21.27 -26.63 -5.38
N VAL A 6 19.95 -26.73 -5.31
CA VAL A 6 19.20 -27.86 -5.88
C VAL A 6 19.49 -27.92 -7.38
N HIS A 7 19.90 -29.08 -7.90
CA HIS A 7 20.21 -29.23 -9.31
C HIS A 7 18.93 -29.18 -10.16
N THR A 8 18.97 -28.54 -11.33
CA THR A 8 17.84 -28.44 -12.28
C THR A 8 17.21 -29.80 -12.64
N ALA A 9 18.01 -30.87 -12.63
CA ALA A 9 17.54 -32.24 -12.84
C ALA A 9 16.57 -32.71 -11.72
N ASP A 10 16.76 -32.25 -10.49
CA ASP A 10 15.92 -32.59 -9.35
C ASP A 10 14.59 -31.84 -9.37
N ILE A 11 14.56 -30.63 -9.95
CA ILE A 11 13.33 -29.87 -10.20
C ILE A 11 12.48 -30.59 -11.23
N LYS A 12 13.05 -30.98 -12.39
CA LYS A 12 12.31 -31.74 -13.43
C LYS A 12 11.73 -33.05 -12.90
N LYS A 13 12.50 -33.80 -12.08
CA LYS A 13 11.99 -35.00 -11.40
C LYS A 13 10.84 -34.67 -10.44
N SER A 14 10.93 -33.57 -9.70
CA SER A 14 9.87 -33.16 -8.78
C SER A 14 8.60 -32.71 -9.53
N ILE A 15 8.74 -32.08 -10.71
CA ILE A 15 7.61 -31.76 -11.59
C ILE A 15 6.84 -33.03 -11.96
N LEU A 16 7.54 -34.04 -12.47
CA LEU A 16 6.92 -35.32 -12.81
C LEU A 16 6.25 -35.98 -11.60
N LYS A 17 6.87 -35.90 -10.42
CA LYS A 17 6.35 -36.51 -9.20
C LYS A 17 5.12 -35.80 -8.63
N PHE A 18 4.98 -34.48 -8.72
CA PHE A 18 3.74 -33.84 -8.28
C PHE A 18 2.60 -34.00 -9.30
N GLN A 19 2.92 -34.19 -10.59
CA GLN A 19 1.94 -34.47 -11.63
C GLN A 19 1.45 -35.92 -11.64
N ASP A 20 2.22 -36.85 -11.07
CA ASP A 20 1.85 -38.26 -10.98
C ASP A 20 0.61 -38.48 -10.11
N SER A 21 -0.51 -38.80 -10.76
CA SER A 21 -1.80 -39.06 -10.11
C SER A 21 -1.83 -40.35 -9.29
N LYS A 22 -0.84 -41.24 -9.44
CA LYS A 22 -0.71 -42.46 -8.62
C LYS A 22 -0.16 -42.18 -7.23
N LYS A 23 0.46 -41.02 -7.02
CA LYS A 23 0.98 -40.61 -5.70
C LYS A 23 -0.12 -40.01 -4.85
N ASP A 24 -0.02 -40.24 -3.55
CA ASP A 24 -0.86 -39.61 -2.54
C ASP A 24 -0.62 -38.08 -2.49
N SER A 25 -1.64 -37.36 -2.03
CA SER A 25 -1.64 -35.89 -2.01
C SER A 25 -0.50 -35.29 -1.15
N PRO A 26 -0.20 -35.77 0.07
CA PRO A 26 0.96 -35.30 0.84
C PRO A 26 2.29 -35.45 0.09
N SER A 27 2.53 -36.58 -0.56
CA SER A 27 3.72 -36.80 -1.39
C SER A 27 3.79 -35.83 -2.56
N ARG A 28 2.67 -35.58 -3.23
CA ARG A 28 2.59 -34.61 -4.35
C ARG A 28 2.85 -33.19 -3.87
N PHE A 29 2.28 -32.80 -2.71
CA PHE A 29 2.49 -31.49 -2.11
C PHE A 29 3.97 -31.25 -1.76
N LYS A 30 4.65 -32.26 -1.19
CA LYS A 30 6.09 -32.18 -0.90
C LYS A 30 6.92 -31.87 -2.15
N HIS A 31 6.61 -32.52 -3.28
CA HIS A 31 7.31 -32.25 -4.54
C HIS A 31 6.92 -30.91 -5.15
N LEU A 32 5.65 -30.51 -5.06
CA LEU A 32 5.20 -29.19 -5.51
C LEU A 32 5.94 -28.07 -4.75
N LYS A 33 6.09 -28.17 -3.43
CA LYS A 33 6.85 -27.22 -2.62
C LYS A 33 8.29 -27.06 -3.14
N ILE A 34 8.99 -28.19 -3.36
CA ILE A 34 10.36 -28.17 -3.91
C ILE A 34 10.42 -27.45 -5.25
N VAL A 35 9.45 -27.70 -6.14
CA VAL A 35 9.37 -27.02 -7.44
C VAL A 35 9.18 -25.52 -7.25
N VAL A 36 8.20 -25.11 -6.45
CA VAL A 36 7.84 -23.70 -6.24
C VAL A 36 8.96 -22.88 -5.58
N GLU A 37 9.79 -23.51 -4.74
CA GLU A 37 10.94 -22.86 -4.10
C GLU A 37 12.10 -22.58 -5.06
N HIS A 38 12.24 -23.34 -6.15
CA HIS A 38 13.45 -23.34 -6.98
C HIS A 38 13.21 -23.09 -8.48
N ILE A 39 11.96 -23.12 -8.94
CA ILE A 39 11.62 -22.90 -10.35
C ILE A 39 11.84 -21.43 -10.73
N ASP A 40 12.31 -21.19 -11.96
CA ASP A 40 12.38 -19.84 -12.52
C ASP A 40 10.97 -19.24 -12.66
N VAL A 41 10.86 -17.92 -12.54
CA VAL A 41 9.57 -17.20 -12.58
C VAL A 41 8.79 -17.49 -13.87
N ARG A 42 9.47 -17.49 -15.03
CA ARG A 42 8.80 -17.71 -16.33
C ARG A 42 8.34 -19.16 -16.49
N GLU A 43 9.19 -20.11 -16.10
CA GLU A 43 8.84 -21.54 -16.12
C GLU A 43 7.71 -21.85 -15.13
N GLY A 44 7.76 -21.24 -13.93
CA GLY A 44 6.73 -21.36 -12.90
C GLY A 44 5.37 -20.91 -13.38
N ARG A 45 5.30 -19.74 -14.04
CA ARG A 45 4.07 -19.23 -14.65
C ARG A 45 3.46 -20.24 -15.62
N ASN A 46 4.24 -20.73 -16.59
CA ASN A 46 3.76 -21.68 -17.60
C ASN A 46 3.32 -23.02 -16.97
N LEU A 47 4.07 -23.50 -15.97
CA LEU A 47 3.74 -24.73 -15.25
C LEU A 47 2.40 -24.60 -14.52
N PHE A 48 2.18 -23.50 -13.83
CA PHE A 48 0.95 -23.22 -13.10
C PHE A 48 -0.24 -23.04 -14.06
N GLU A 49 -0.07 -22.28 -15.14
CA GLU A 49 -1.10 -22.11 -16.18
C GLU A 49 -1.50 -23.44 -16.84
N SER A 50 -0.58 -24.41 -16.95
CA SER A 50 -0.87 -25.71 -17.55
C SER A 50 -1.48 -26.72 -16.57
N ASN A 51 -1.31 -26.51 -15.25
CA ASN A 51 -1.65 -27.49 -14.21
C ASN A 51 -2.52 -26.91 -13.09
N TYR A 52 -3.12 -25.74 -13.28
CA TYR A 52 -3.80 -24.96 -12.23
C TYR A 52 -4.80 -25.77 -11.40
N SER A 53 -5.65 -26.58 -12.05
CA SER A 53 -6.64 -27.43 -11.37
C SER A 53 -6.00 -28.49 -10.46
N SER A 54 -4.97 -29.18 -10.95
CA SER A 54 -4.28 -30.20 -10.16
C SER A 54 -3.47 -29.57 -9.02
N ILE A 55 -2.82 -28.43 -9.26
CA ILE A 55 -2.04 -27.71 -8.24
C ILE A 55 -2.97 -27.24 -7.13
N TYR A 56 -4.12 -26.65 -7.48
CA TYR A 56 -5.11 -26.20 -6.51
C TYR A 56 -5.68 -27.34 -5.69
N TYR A 57 -5.96 -28.49 -6.30
CA TYR A 57 -6.41 -29.68 -5.58
C TYR A 57 -5.39 -30.11 -4.51
N ILE A 58 -4.11 -30.26 -4.90
CA ILE A 58 -3.03 -30.65 -3.99
C ILE A 58 -2.89 -29.63 -2.85
N PHE A 59 -2.92 -28.34 -3.19
CA PHE A 59 -2.88 -27.25 -2.21
C PHE A 59 -4.06 -27.30 -1.23
N TYR A 60 -5.28 -27.45 -1.74
CA TYR A 60 -6.50 -27.41 -0.94
C TYR A 60 -6.54 -28.58 0.04
N ASP A 61 -6.17 -29.77 -0.41
CA ASP A 61 -6.10 -30.96 0.45
C ASP A 61 -5.03 -30.80 1.55
N ALA A 62 -3.85 -30.26 1.20
CA ALA A 62 -2.82 -29.93 2.17
C ALA A 62 -3.27 -28.84 3.18
N LEU A 63 -4.06 -27.86 2.74
CA LEU A 63 -4.64 -26.84 3.61
C LEU A 63 -5.64 -27.44 4.60
N VAL A 64 -6.52 -28.32 4.15
CA VAL A 64 -7.48 -29.01 5.02
C VAL A 64 -6.74 -29.86 6.06
N ALA A 65 -5.68 -30.58 5.65
CA ALA A 65 -4.85 -31.34 6.57
C ALA A 65 -4.18 -30.44 7.63
N ALA A 66 -3.54 -29.35 7.21
CA ALA A 66 -2.91 -28.38 8.12
C ALA A 66 -3.92 -27.74 9.09
N GLU A 67 -5.12 -27.36 8.61
CA GLU A 67 -6.20 -26.84 9.46
C GLU A 67 -6.64 -27.87 10.52
N ASN A 68 -6.74 -29.15 10.15
CA ASN A 68 -7.15 -30.20 11.08
C ASN A 68 -6.06 -30.47 12.14
N ASN A 69 -4.78 -30.46 11.74
CA ASN A 69 -3.65 -30.62 12.66
C ASN A 69 -3.59 -29.48 13.67
N LEU A 70 -3.90 -28.24 13.26
CA LEU A 70 -3.96 -27.08 14.15
C LEU A 70 -5.17 -27.08 15.10
N LYS A 71 -6.27 -27.74 14.73
CA LYS A 71 -7.48 -27.83 15.56
C LYS A 71 -7.40 -28.88 16.67
N GLN A 72 -6.46 -29.82 16.61
CA GLN A 72 -6.27 -30.82 17.66
C GLN A 72 -5.73 -30.13 18.93
N ARG A 73 -6.65 -29.68 19.79
CA ARG A 73 -6.41 -28.85 20.99
C ARG A 73 -5.58 -29.53 22.09
N ASP A 74 -5.34 -30.83 22.03
CA ASP A 74 -4.77 -31.61 23.15
C ASP A 74 -3.26 -31.85 23.08
N ILE A 75 -2.51 -31.16 22.22
CA ILE A 75 -1.07 -31.39 22.12
C ILE A 75 -0.30 -30.39 23.00
N THR A 76 -0.07 -30.79 24.25
CA THR A 76 0.65 -30.09 25.33
C THR A 76 2.11 -29.74 25.01
N PHE A 77 2.65 -30.15 23.86
CA PHE A 77 4.05 -29.95 23.50
C PHE A 77 4.24 -28.77 22.53
N HIS A 78 4.92 -27.72 22.99
CA HIS A 78 5.30 -26.55 22.18
C HIS A 78 5.97 -26.90 20.85
N LEU A 79 6.73 -28.01 20.77
CA LEU A 79 7.38 -28.46 19.53
C LEU A 79 6.38 -28.90 18.45
N VAL A 80 5.26 -29.52 18.82
CA VAL A 80 4.25 -29.99 17.85
C VAL A 80 3.48 -28.81 17.30
N HIS A 81 3.13 -27.84 18.15
CA HIS A 81 2.50 -26.60 17.71
C HIS A 81 3.40 -25.80 16.75
N LYS A 82 4.73 -25.82 16.99
CA LYS A 82 5.69 -25.21 16.06
C LYS A 82 5.72 -25.94 14.71
N ALA A 83 5.72 -27.27 14.69
CA ALA A 83 5.68 -28.06 13.46
C ALA A 83 4.40 -27.81 12.65
N HIS A 84 3.22 -27.77 13.30
CA HIS A 84 1.95 -27.48 12.63
C HIS A 84 1.90 -26.04 12.08
N LYS A 85 2.55 -25.09 12.77
CA LYS A 85 2.73 -23.73 12.25
C LYS A 85 3.59 -23.71 10.98
N GLU A 86 4.72 -24.43 10.98
CA GLU A 86 5.61 -24.53 9.81
C GLU A 86 4.93 -25.25 8.63
N GLU A 87 4.06 -26.21 8.92
CA GLU A 87 3.19 -26.87 7.93
C GLU A 87 2.23 -25.85 7.30
N LEU A 88 1.50 -25.08 8.11
CA LEU A 88 0.62 -24.01 7.61
C LEU A 88 1.38 -22.98 6.77
N GLU A 89 2.55 -22.51 7.23
CA GLU A 89 3.39 -21.58 6.49
C GLU A 89 3.82 -22.16 5.13
N SER A 90 4.13 -23.45 5.08
CA SER A 90 4.47 -24.15 3.83
C SER A 90 3.29 -24.21 2.86
N VAL A 91 2.08 -24.44 3.37
CA VAL A 91 0.84 -24.44 2.57
C VAL A 91 0.52 -23.04 2.04
N LEU A 92 0.64 -22.02 2.89
CA LEU A 92 0.40 -20.63 2.51
C LEU A 92 1.43 -20.11 1.49
N PHE A 93 2.66 -20.60 1.53
CA PHE A 93 3.67 -20.30 0.50
C PHE A 93 3.23 -20.80 -0.88
N VAL A 94 2.66 -22.01 -0.97
CA VAL A 94 2.11 -22.52 -2.24
C VAL A 94 0.87 -21.72 -2.64
N PHE A 95 0.02 -21.33 -1.68
CA PHE A 95 -1.15 -20.48 -1.94
C PHE A 95 -0.77 -19.14 -2.57
N GLU A 96 0.23 -18.45 -2.02
CA GLU A 96 0.76 -17.20 -2.58
C GLU A 96 1.14 -17.37 -4.06
N LYS A 97 1.75 -18.51 -4.40
CA LYS A 97 2.25 -18.81 -5.74
C LYS A 97 1.14 -19.13 -6.72
N ILE A 98 0.03 -19.72 -6.25
CA ILE A 98 -1.21 -19.83 -7.03
C ILE A 98 -1.74 -18.43 -7.35
N LEU A 99 -1.80 -17.52 -6.37
CA LEU A 99 -2.29 -16.16 -6.59
C LEU A 99 -1.40 -15.35 -7.54
N ILE A 100 -0.09 -15.56 -7.48
CA ILE A 100 0.91 -14.86 -8.31
C ILE A 100 0.95 -15.39 -9.75
N TYR A 101 0.91 -16.71 -9.95
CA TYR A 101 1.13 -17.33 -11.27
C TYR A 101 -0.15 -17.65 -12.05
N CYS A 102 -1.33 -17.57 -11.42
CA CYS A 102 -2.62 -17.84 -12.08
C CYS A 102 -3.57 -16.63 -12.17
N PRO A 103 -3.09 -15.40 -12.47
CA PRO A 103 -3.95 -14.22 -12.37
C PRO A 103 -5.08 -14.20 -13.41
N ASP A 104 -4.85 -14.73 -14.62
CA ASP A 104 -5.86 -14.71 -15.71
C ASP A 104 -7.10 -15.56 -15.39
N ILE A 105 -6.88 -16.77 -14.86
CA ILE A 105 -7.99 -17.67 -14.49
C ILE A 105 -8.69 -17.18 -13.22
N ILE A 106 -7.95 -16.59 -12.28
CA ILE A 106 -8.54 -15.93 -11.10
C ILE A 106 -9.40 -14.76 -11.55
N GLY A 107 -8.93 -13.93 -12.49
CA GLY A 107 -9.69 -12.85 -13.11
C GLY A 107 -10.95 -13.32 -13.84
N SER A 108 -10.96 -14.57 -14.28
CA SER A 108 -12.14 -15.27 -14.83
C SER A 108 -13.03 -15.91 -13.76
N ARG A 109 -12.85 -15.55 -12.48
CA ARG A 109 -13.56 -16.05 -11.29
C ARG A 109 -13.38 -17.54 -11.02
N TRP A 110 -12.32 -18.17 -11.54
CA TRP A 110 -12.02 -19.57 -11.21
C TRP A 110 -11.76 -19.73 -9.71
N GLN A 111 -12.40 -20.74 -9.09
CA GLN A 111 -12.35 -21.01 -7.65
C GLN A 111 -12.67 -19.81 -6.75
N CYS A 112 -13.36 -18.79 -7.26
CA CYS A 112 -13.58 -17.50 -6.56
C CYS A 112 -14.17 -17.69 -5.15
N HIS A 113 -15.23 -18.51 -5.03
CA HIS A 113 -15.85 -18.81 -3.73
C HIS A 113 -14.92 -19.59 -2.79
N SER A 114 -14.18 -20.57 -3.32
CA SER A 114 -13.26 -21.38 -2.50
C SER A 114 -12.10 -20.54 -1.97
N ILE A 115 -11.47 -19.74 -2.84
CA ILE A 115 -10.40 -18.81 -2.46
C ILE A 115 -10.90 -17.78 -1.44
N ALA A 116 -12.09 -17.21 -1.66
CA ALA A 116 -12.69 -16.27 -0.71
C ALA A 116 -12.95 -16.89 0.66
N ARG A 117 -13.41 -18.14 0.72
CA ARG A 117 -13.60 -18.85 1.99
C ARG A 117 -12.28 -19.08 2.72
N ILE A 118 -11.22 -19.45 1.99
CA ILE A 118 -9.87 -19.58 2.56
C ILE A 118 -9.41 -18.24 3.13
N LEU A 119 -9.52 -17.15 2.34
CA LEU A 119 -9.17 -15.81 2.78
C LEU A 119 -9.98 -15.36 4.00
N ALA A 120 -11.28 -15.64 4.04
CA ALA A 120 -12.14 -15.32 5.19
C ALA A 120 -11.69 -16.07 6.46
N LYS A 121 -11.32 -17.36 6.36
CA LYS A 121 -10.74 -18.12 7.47
C LYS A 121 -9.41 -17.52 7.96
N LEU A 122 -8.55 -17.09 7.04
CA LEU A 122 -7.24 -16.50 7.37
C LEU A 122 -7.36 -15.08 7.94
N LEU A 123 -8.34 -14.30 7.45
CA LEU A 123 -8.63 -12.93 7.90
C LEU A 123 -9.47 -12.86 9.18
N HIS A 124 -10.00 -14.00 9.62
CA HIS A 124 -10.87 -14.11 10.79
C HIS A 124 -10.28 -13.35 12.01
N PRO A 125 -11.07 -12.51 12.71
CA PRO A 125 -10.57 -11.64 13.78
C PRO A 125 -9.91 -12.41 14.94
N GLY A 126 -10.34 -13.65 15.18
CA GLY A 126 -9.76 -14.57 16.18
C GLY A 126 -8.40 -15.18 15.82
N ASN A 127 -7.81 -14.90 14.66
CA ASN A 127 -6.45 -15.33 14.33
C ASN A 127 -5.38 -14.41 14.92
N SER A 128 -4.14 -14.91 15.01
CA SER A 128 -2.98 -14.08 15.34
C SER A 128 -2.86 -12.88 14.38
N TRP A 129 -2.40 -11.75 14.91
CA TRP A 129 -2.29 -10.53 14.10
C TRP A 129 -1.29 -10.70 12.95
N LYS A 130 -0.27 -11.55 13.11
CA LYS A 130 0.72 -11.91 12.09
C LYS A 130 0.08 -12.66 10.92
N LEU A 131 -0.75 -13.68 11.22
CA LEU A 131 -1.46 -14.41 10.18
C LEU A 131 -2.42 -13.49 9.43
N ARG A 132 -3.16 -12.63 10.15
CA ARG A 132 -4.08 -11.67 9.54
C ARG A 132 -3.33 -10.66 8.66
N LYS A 133 -2.14 -10.20 9.08
CA LYS A 133 -1.27 -9.33 8.27
C LYS A 133 -0.93 -9.99 6.93
N GLU A 134 -0.52 -11.26 6.96
CA GLU A 134 -0.19 -12.00 5.74
C GLU A 134 -1.43 -12.29 4.88
N ALA A 135 -2.55 -12.62 5.52
CA ALA A 135 -3.83 -12.84 4.85
C ALA A 135 -4.31 -11.58 4.10
N THR A 136 -4.06 -10.38 4.63
CA THR A 136 -4.33 -9.13 3.91
C THR A 136 -3.52 -9.04 2.62
N ARG A 137 -2.25 -9.47 2.61
CA ARG A 137 -1.43 -9.50 1.38
C ARG A 137 -2.00 -10.48 0.36
N PHE A 138 -2.37 -11.69 0.78
CA PHE A 138 -3.03 -12.66 -0.10
C PHE A 138 -4.35 -12.16 -0.64
N PHE A 139 -5.15 -11.49 0.20
CA PHE A 139 -6.40 -10.89 -0.24
C PHE A 139 -6.16 -9.86 -1.35
N ILE A 140 -5.15 -8.98 -1.21
CA ILE A 140 -4.84 -7.98 -2.22
C ILE A 140 -4.32 -8.61 -3.51
N LEU A 141 -3.51 -9.69 -3.46
CA LEU A 141 -3.12 -10.44 -4.66
C LEU A 141 -4.33 -11.02 -5.39
N TRP A 142 -5.27 -11.62 -4.66
CA TRP A 142 -6.48 -12.21 -5.23
C TRP A 142 -7.45 -11.15 -5.77
N TYR A 143 -7.71 -10.10 -5.01
CA TYR A 143 -8.69 -9.07 -5.32
C TYR A 143 -8.28 -8.22 -6.52
N GLN A 144 -7.00 -7.86 -6.64
CA GLN A 144 -6.52 -7.15 -7.81
C GLN A 144 -6.50 -8.03 -9.07
N ALA A 145 -6.32 -9.35 -8.91
CA ALA A 145 -6.41 -10.29 -10.03
C ALA A 145 -7.85 -10.41 -10.56
N LEU A 146 -8.84 -10.31 -9.68
CA LEU A 146 -10.26 -10.17 -10.05
C LEU A 146 -10.53 -8.84 -10.76
N GLY A 147 -9.98 -7.74 -10.26
CA GLY A 147 -10.21 -6.40 -10.80
C GLY A 147 -11.71 -6.07 -10.90
N GLU A 148 -12.13 -5.52 -12.03
CA GLU A 148 -13.55 -5.22 -12.31
C GLU A 148 -14.47 -6.45 -12.32
N ASN A 149 -13.90 -7.66 -12.44
CA ASN A 149 -14.66 -8.90 -12.31
C ASN A 149 -14.90 -9.28 -10.84
N ALA A 150 -14.48 -8.50 -9.85
CA ALA A 150 -14.76 -8.81 -8.45
C ALA A 150 -16.29 -8.84 -8.18
N PRO A 151 -16.79 -9.89 -7.50
CA PRO A 151 -18.18 -9.91 -7.07
C PRO A 151 -18.42 -8.96 -5.89
N ILE A 152 -19.65 -8.49 -5.73
CA ILE A 152 -19.99 -7.47 -4.72
C ILE A 152 -19.70 -7.88 -3.27
N TRP A 153 -19.74 -9.18 -2.96
CA TRP A 153 -19.36 -9.67 -1.63
C TRP A 153 -17.84 -9.61 -1.39
N ALA A 154 -17.02 -9.66 -2.45
CA ALA A 154 -15.58 -9.47 -2.35
C ALA A 154 -15.24 -8.00 -2.08
N ASP A 155 -15.99 -7.08 -2.70
CA ASP A 155 -15.94 -5.65 -2.37
C ASP A 155 -16.28 -5.41 -0.88
N ALA A 156 -17.31 -6.10 -0.36
CA ALA A 156 -17.66 -6.01 1.06
C ALA A 156 -16.54 -6.56 1.97
N MET A 157 -15.86 -7.64 1.58
CA MET A 157 -14.67 -8.12 2.28
C MET A 157 -13.56 -7.06 2.24
N PHE A 158 -13.27 -6.46 1.09
CA PHE A 158 -12.27 -5.41 0.95
C PHE A 158 -12.59 -4.20 1.84
N ALA A 159 -13.85 -3.76 1.87
CA ALA A 159 -14.33 -2.64 2.69
C ALA A 159 -14.23 -2.90 4.22
N THR A 160 -14.00 -4.14 4.63
CA THR A 160 -13.99 -4.57 6.04
C THR A 160 -12.68 -5.28 6.44
N LEU A 161 -11.61 -5.15 5.65
CA LEU A 161 -10.27 -5.66 6.00
C LEU A 161 -9.71 -5.00 7.25
N VAL A 162 -10.01 -3.71 7.47
CA VAL A 162 -9.56 -2.96 8.65
C VAL A 162 -10.62 -3.06 9.75
N PRO A 163 -10.30 -3.60 10.93
CA PRO A 163 -11.24 -3.65 12.06
C PRO A 163 -11.77 -2.27 12.43
N GLY A 164 -13.07 -2.19 12.73
CA GLY A 164 -13.75 -0.94 13.06
C GLY A 164 -14.29 -0.16 11.86
N PHE A 165 -14.03 -0.62 10.64
CA PHE A 165 -14.74 -0.19 9.43
C PHE A 165 -15.89 -1.16 9.13
N SER A 166 -17.07 -0.63 8.84
CA SER A 166 -18.26 -1.39 8.49
C SER A 166 -18.49 -1.40 6.98
N SER A 167 -19.07 -2.49 6.47
CA SER A 167 -19.43 -2.56 5.06
C SER A 167 -20.49 -1.51 4.71
N PRO A 168 -20.26 -0.66 3.69
CA PRO A 168 -21.26 0.29 3.21
C PRO A 168 -22.26 -0.37 2.23
N ILE A 169 -22.09 -1.66 1.93
CA ILE A 169 -22.89 -2.39 0.93
C ILE A 169 -24.10 -3.05 1.64
N PRO A 170 -25.34 -2.67 1.31
CA PRO A 170 -26.53 -3.24 1.92
C PRO A 170 -26.60 -4.76 1.79
N GLY A 171 -26.90 -5.45 2.88
CA GLY A 171 -27.03 -6.91 2.91
C GLY A 171 -25.70 -7.69 2.78
N GLN A 172 -24.56 -7.00 2.70
CA GLN A 172 -23.24 -7.62 2.58
C GLN A 172 -22.35 -7.17 3.75
N PRO A 173 -22.38 -7.84 4.92
CA PRO A 173 -21.61 -7.44 6.09
C PRO A 173 -20.08 -7.62 5.92
N GLY A 174 -19.63 -8.34 4.88
CA GLY A 174 -18.21 -8.61 4.66
C GLY A 174 -17.61 -9.42 5.82
N LEU A 175 -16.39 -9.08 6.21
CA LEU A 175 -15.66 -9.75 7.30
C LEU A 175 -16.21 -9.40 8.69
N THR A 176 -17.03 -8.34 8.83
CA THR A 176 -17.61 -7.97 10.14
C THR A 176 -18.58 -9.03 10.67
N ALA A 177 -19.19 -9.84 9.79
CA ALA A 177 -20.02 -10.98 10.18
C ALA A 177 -19.24 -12.06 10.95
N LEU A 178 -17.92 -12.13 10.78
CA LEU A 178 -17.06 -13.06 11.51
C LEU A 178 -16.76 -12.60 12.94
N ALA A 179 -16.88 -11.31 13.22
CA ALA A 179 -16.67 -10.76 14.56
C ALA A 179 -17.92 -10.91 15.45
N ASN A 180 -19.11 -10.76 14.85
CA ASN A 180 -20.39 -10.87 15.51
C ASN A 180 -21.26 -11.89 14.76
N PRO A 181 -21.03 -13.21 14.94
CA PRO A 181 -21.90 -14.20 14.35
C PRO A 181 -23.33 -13.94 14.84
N PRO A 182 -24.34 -13.88 13.95
CA PRO A 182 -25.72 -13.77 14.38
C PRO A 182 -26.00 -14.90 15.38
N SER A 183 -26.69 -14.59 16.48
CA SER A 183 -27.18 -15.63 17.41
C SER A 183 -28.08 -16.57 16.63
N ASN A 184 -27.52 -17.67 16.13
CA ASN A 184 -28.26 -18.72 15.47
C ASN A 184 -29.05 -19.49 16.52
N THR A 185 -30.15 -18.91 17.01
CA THR A 185 -31.21 -19.71 17.61
C THR A 185 -31.85 -20.49 16.46
N VAL A 186 -31.48 -21.77 16.37
CA VAL A 186 -31.92 -22.79 15.38
C VAL A 186 -33.44 -22.84 15.18
N PHE A 187 -34.22 -22.27 16.10
CA PHE A 187 -35.68 -22.39 16.13
C PHE A 187 -36.45 -21.38 15.27
N HIS A 188 -35.82 -20.36 14.67
CA HIS A 188 -36.58 -19.28 13.99
C HIS A 188 -36.06 -18.83 12.60
N ASP A 189 -35.14 -19.56 11.96
CA ASP A 189 -34.70 -19.20 10.60
C ASP A 189 -35.45 -20.04 9.53
N PRO A 190 -36.41 -19.45 8.78
CA PRO A 190 -37.16 -20.17 7.75
C PRO A 190 -36.30 -20.58 6.53
N ASN A 191 -35.03 -20.17 6.46
CA ASN A 191 -34.09 -20.54 5.40
C ASN A 191 -33.12 -21.68 5.76
N GLN A 192 -33.19 -22.25 6.96
CA GLN A 192 -32.34 -23.39 7.34
C GLN A 192 -32.90 -24.72 6.84
N GLY A 193 -32.46 -25.12 5.65
CA GLY A 193 -32.57 -26.51 5.19
C GLY A 193 -31.60 -27.44 5.92
N PRO A 194 -31.65 -28.77 5.66
CA PRO A 194 -30.77 -29.77 6.28
C PRO A 194 -29.28 -29.61 5.93
N VAL A 195 -28.95 -28.69 5.03
CA VAL A 195 -27.58 -28.36 4.60
C VAL A 195 -27.32 -26.91 4.94
N SER A 196 -26.49 -26.67 5.96
CA SER A 196 -25.98 -25.34 6.30
C SER A 196 -24.54 -25.16 5.79
N PRO A 197 -24.15 -23.96 5.36
CA PRO A 197 -22.74 -23.68 5.07
C PRO A 197 -21.87 -23.98 6.29
N SER A 198 -20.75 -24.68 6.09
CA SER A 198 -19.76 -24.88 7.17
C SER A 198 -19.27 -23.52 7.70
N GLU A 199 -19.30 -23.39 9.03
CA GLU A 199 -18.89 -22.20 9.76
C GLU A 199 -17.42 -21.83 9.49
N ILE A 200 -17.15 -20.52 9.42
CA ILE A 200 -15.79 -19.99 9.26
C ILE A 200 -15.21 -19.78 10.65
N LEU A 201 -14.21 -20.59 10.99
CA LEU A 201 -13.51 -20.55 12.28
C LEU A 201 -12.07 -20.04 12.11
N PRO A 202 -11.46 -19.48 13.17
CA PRO A 202 -10.04 -19.12 13.14
C PRO A 202 -9.16 -20.35 12.90
N VAL A 203 -8.11 -20.16 12.11
CA VAL A 203 -7.14 -21.21 11.72
C VAL A 203 -5.98 -21.28 12.71
N TYR A 204 -5.46 -20.13 13.12
CA TYR A 204 -4.28 -20.04 13.99
C TYR A 204 -4.47 -18.89 15.00
N PRO A 205 -5.10 -19.17 16.16
CA PRO A 205 -5.30 -18.18 17.21
C PRO A 205 -4.00 -17.64 17.81
N PRO A 206 -4.03 -16.45 18.45
CA PRO A 206 -2.89 -15.89 19.17
C PRO A 206 -2.38 -16.86 20.25
N GLN A 207 -1.06 -16.90 20.43
CA GLN A 207 -0.42 -17.72 21.46
C GLN A 207 -0.33 -16.96 22.79
N SER A 208 -0.32 -17.66 23.92
CA SER A 208 -0.17 -17.05 25.25
C SER A 208 1.07 -16.16 25.33
N GLY A 209 0.87 -14.88 25.68
CA GLY A 209 1.95 -13.88 25.77
C GLY A 209 2.25 -13.12 24.46
N GLU A 210 1.53 -13.38 23.37
CA GLU A 210 1.66 -12.59 22.14
C GLU A 210 1.13 -11.15 22.37
N LYS A 211 2.03 -10.16 22.23
CA LYS A 211 1.64 -8.74 22.31
C LYS A 211 0.82 -8.37 21.08
N HIS A 212 -0.37 -7.83 21.32
CA HIS A 212 -1.24 -7.28 20.29
C HIS A 212 -0.78 -5.87 19.87
N PRO A 213 -1.12 -5.42 18.66
CA PRO A 213 -0.93 -4.02 18.28
C PRO A 213 -1.70 -3.08 19.22
N ASP A 214 -1.06 -2.01 19.68
CA ASP A 214 -1.67 -1.03 20.58
C ASP A 214 -2.90 -0.34 19.97
N ASP A 215 -2.80 0.00 18.67
CA ASP A 215 -3.90 0.51 17.86
C ASP A 215 -4.15 -0.43 16.68
N SER A 216 -5.14 -1.31 16.86
CA SER A 216 -5.52 -2.32 15.87
C SER A 216 -6.01 -1.70 14.56
N MET A 217 -6.85 -0.66 14.63
CA MET A 217 -7.42 -0.02 13.43
C MET A 217 -6.31 0.60 12.58
N LYS A 218 -5.42 1.37 13.21
CA LYS A 218 -4.25 1.94 12.54
C LYS A 218 -3.35 0.87 11.93
N PHE A 219 -3.03 -0.17 12.70
CA PHE A 219 -2.13 -1.25 12.24
C PHE A 219 -2.65 -1.94 10.97
N TYR A 220 -3.94 -2.28 10.94
CA TYR A 220 -4.53 -2.95 9.77
C TYR A 220 -4.72 -1.99 8.59
N LEU A 221 -4.98 -0.70 8.83
CA LEU A 221 -4.98 0.29 7.75
C LEU A 221 -3.59 0.45 7.13
N GLU A 222 -2.54 0.56 7.94
CA GLU A 222 -1.15 0.63 7.46
C GLU A 222 -0.77 -0.64 6.69
N THR A 223 -1.20 -1.80 7.18
CA THR A 223 -1.03 -3.08 6.48
C THR A 223 -1.73 -3.08 5.11
N LEU A 224 -2.96 -2.58 5.04
CA LEU A 224 -3.72 -2.49 3.78
C LEU A 224 -3.02 -1.55 2.79
N LEU A 225 -2.62 -0.36 3.25
CA LEU A 225 -1.92 0.64 2.43
C LEU A 225 -0.56 0.12 1.93
N GLU A 226 0.18 -0.61 2.78
CA GLU A 226 1.42 -1.30 2.41
C GLU A 226 1.14 -2.39 1.34
N ALA A 227 0.11 -3.21 1.55
CA ALA A 227 -0.23 -4.30 0.64
C ALA A 227 -0.70 -3.79 -0.74
N ILE A 228 -1.54 -2.76 -0.79
CA ILE A 228 -2.03 -2.16 -2.06
C ILE A 228 -0.86 -1.69 -2.95
N VAL A 229 0.28 -1.30 -2.38
CA VAL A 229 1.47 -0.90 -3.15
C VAL A 229 2.39 -2.07 -3.41
N THR A 230 2.74 -2.85 -2.38
CA THR A 230 3.77 -3.88 -2.48
C THR A 230 3.33 -5.11 -3.27
N GLN A 231 2.03 -5.39 -3.35
CA GLN A 231 1.53 -6.58 -4.03
C GLN A 231 1.37 -6.41 -5.54
N ILE A 232 1.23 -5.19 -6.08
CA ILE A 232 0.95 -5.02 -7.52
C ILE A 232 2.06 -5.55 -8.41
N VAL A 233 3.31 -5.40 -7.97
CA VAL A 233 4.50 -5.85 -8.71
C VAL A 233 4.80 -7.35 -8.53
N LYS A 234 4.04 -8.06 -7.69
CA LYS A 234 4.26 -9.47 -7.40
C LYS A 234 3.61 -10.41 -8.40
N ILE A 235 2.48 -10.01 -8.99
CA ILE A 235 1.70 -10.87 -9.89
C ILE A 235 2.41 -10.98 -11.24
N GLU A 236 2.48 -12.20 -11.76
CA GLU A 236 3.11 -12.52 -13.03
C GLU A 236 2.11 -12.45 -14.19
N TRP A 237 1.73 -11.23 -14.55
CA TRP A 237 0.89 -10.91 -15.69
C TRP A 237 1.59 -11.19 -17.03
N LYS A 238 0.80 -11.48 -18.07
CA LYS A 238 1.28 -11.50 -19.48
C LYS A 238 1.83 -10.14 -19.89
N ASP A 239 1.05 -9.09 -19.68
CA ASP A 239 1.45 -7.70 -19.84
C ASP A 239 1.66 -7.08 -18.46
N LYS A 240 2.90 -7.08 -17.98
CA LYS A 240 3.23 -6.62 -16.63
C LYS A 240 2.94 -5.14 -16.44
N GLN A 241 3.45 -4.29 -17.32
CA GLN A 241 3.41 -2.84 -17.11
C GLN A 241 1.98 -2.32 -17.10
N TYR A 242 1.16 -2.70 -18.08
CA TYR A 242 -0.23 -2.27 -18.15
C TYR A 242 -1.05 -2.85 -16.98
N SER A 243 -0.88 -4.15 -16.69
CA SER A 243 -1.67 -4.81 -15.64
C SER A 243 -1.33 -4.31 -14.24
N GLN A 244 -0.07 -3.99 -13.96
CA GLN A 244 0.35 -3.41 -12.68
C GLN A 244 -0.25 -2.01 -12.46
N TYR A 245 -0.18 -1.15 -13.48
CA TYR A 245 -0.81 0.18 -13.47
C TYR A 245 -2.33 0.08 -13.25
N LYS A 246 -3.00 -0.79 -14.01
CA LYS A 246 -4.43 -1.05 -13.89
C LYS A 246 -4.81 -1.61 -12.51
N SER A 247 -4.00 -2.53 -11.98
CA SER A 247 -4.23 -3.14 -10.66
C SER A 247 -4.16 -2.10 -9.54
N PHE A 248 -3.15 -1.22 -9.55
CA PHE A 248 -3.09 -0.14 -8.56
C PHE A 248 -4.24 0.85 -8.71
N THR A 249 -4.58 1.25 -9.93
CA THR A 249 -5.72 2.15 -10.20
C THR A 249 -7.01 1.58 -9.60
N PHE A 250 -7.32 0.32 -9.91
CA PHE A 250 -8.47 -0.39 -9.34
C PHE A 250 -8.46 -0.42 -7.81
N LEU A 251 -7.35 -0.83 -7.20
CA LEU A 251 -7.24 -0.92 -5.74
C LEU A 251 -7.38 0.46 -5.07
N PHE A 252 -6.79 1.49 -5.67
CA PHE A 252 -6.85 2.86 -5.17
C PHE A 252 -8.25 3.45 -5.30
N ASP A 253 -8.96 3.19 -6.39
CA ASP A 253 -10.36 3.60 -6.56
C ASP A 253 -11.28 2.92 -5.54
N LYS A 254 -11.10 1.61 -5.31
CA LYS A 254 -11.83 0.89 -4.25
C LYS A 254 -11.49 1.42 -2.86
N PHE A 255 -10.23 1.78 -2.62
CA PHE A 255 -9.83 2.42 -1.36
C PHE A 255 -10.52 3.77 -1.15
N LYS A 256 -10.51 4.65 -2.16
CA LYS A 256 -11.24 5.93 -2.14
C LYS A 256 -12.73 5.72 -1.90
N GLN A 257 -13.32 4.73 -2.58
CA GLN A 257 -14.74 4.43 -2.46
C GLN A 257 -15.16 4.01 -1.04
N TYR A 258 -14.38 3.13 -0.40
CA TYR A 258 -14.81 2.47 0.84
C TYR A 258 -14.18 3.03 2.12
N TYR A 259 -12.95 3.53 2.07
CA TYR A 259 -12.22 3.98 3.26
C TYR A 259 -12.18 5.50 3.42
N GLN A 260 -12.05 6.25 2.32
CA GLN A 260 -11.81 7.70 2.37
C GLN A 260 -12.86 8.46 3.19
N LYS A 261 -14.15 8.26 2.91
CA LYS A 261 -15.24 8.99 3.60
C LYS A 261 -15.32 8.65 5.09
N LEU A 262 -14.92 7.45 5.47
CA LEU A 262 -14.89 7.00 6.86
C LEU A 262 -13.69 7.60 7.60
N ILE A 263 -12.52 7.64 6.97
CA ILE A 263 -11.31 8.26 7.54
C ILE A 263 -11.47 9.79 7.62
N PHE A 264 -12.00 10.42 6.56
CA PHE A 264 -12.20 11.86 6.46
C PHE A 264 -13.68 12.21 6.20
N PRO A 265 -14.52 12.28 7.25
CA PRO A 265 -15.93 12.70 7.12
C PRO A 265 -16.10 14.11 6.56
N GLN A 266 -15.12 14.99 6.80
CA GLN A 266 -15.10 16.38 6.31
C GLN A 266 -14.42 16.55 4.94
N TYR A 267 -14.33 15.47 4.16
CA TYR A 267 -13.75 15.52 2.82
C TYR A 267 -14.54 16.49 1.92
N ALA A 268 -13.87 17.50 1.39
CA ALA A 268 -14.49 18.49 0.52
C ALA A 268 -14.44 18.03 -0.94
N ASN A 269 -15.59 17.66 -1.50
CA ASN A 269 -15.71 17.36 -2.95
C ASN A 269 -15.52 18.60 -3.85
N LYS A 270 -15.37 19.80 -3.26
CA LYS A 270 -15.20 21.07 -3.97
C LYS A 270 -13.73 21.48 -4.12
N THR A 271 -12.78 20.74 -3.55
CA THR A 271 -11.36 21.08 -3.68
C THR A 271 -10.94 20.86 -5.13
N ASP A 272 -10.65 21.95 -5.81
CA ASP A 272 -10.21 21.97 -7.20
C ASP A 272 -8.95 22.83 -7.32
N ILE A 273 -7.80 22.21 -7.59
CA ILE A 273 -6.56 22.94 -7.82
C ILE A 273 -6.59 23.76 -9.10
N TYR A 274 -7.43 23.39 -10.07
CA TYR A 274 -7.48 24.08 -11.35
C TYR A 274 -8.35 25.34 -11.28
N VAL A 275 -9.22 25.44 -10.26
CA VAL A 275 -10.00 26.63 -9.89
C VAL A 275 -9.90 26.83 -8.37
N PRO A 276 -8.74 27.31 -7.86
CA PRO A 276 -8.51 27.40 -6.42
C PRO A 276 -9.54 28.28 -5.71
N ASN A 277 -10.06 27.81 -4.58
CA ASN A 277 -10.79 28.69 -3.68
C ASN A 277 -9.78 29.56 -2.92
N ILE A 278 -9.83 30.87 -3.17
CA ILE A 278 -8.94 31.87 -2.57
C ILE A 278 -9.50 32.48 -1.27
N ASP A 279 -10.69 32.05 -0.83
CA ASP A 279 -11.27 32.48 0.43
C ASP A 279 -10.40 32.02 1.61
N LEU A 280 -10.06 32.97 2.48
CA LEU A 280 -9.32 32.65 3.69
C LEU A 280 -10.21 31.88 4.67
N PRO A 281 -9.68 30.84 5.35
CA PRO A 281 -10.43 30.13 6.36
C PRO A 281 -10.72 31.04 7.56
N ASN A 282 -11.79 30.73 8.31
CA ASN A 282 -12.09 31.43 9.56
C ASN A 282 -11.21 30.93 10.70
N LEU A 283 -11.06 31.74 11.76
CA LEU A 283 -10.43 31.30 13.00
C LEU A 283 -11.20 30.09 13.57
N ARG A 284 -10.50 28.99 13.80
CA ARG A 284 -11.05 27.73 14.31
C ARG A 284 -10.63 27.53 15.76
N LYS A 285 -11.56 27.02 16.58
CA LYS A 285 -11.25 26.49 17.90
C LYS A 285 -10.91 25.02 17.80
N LEU A 286 -10.04 24.54 18.68
CA LEU A 286 -9.78 23.10 18.81
C LEU A 286 -11.08 22.38 19.19
N SER A 287 -11.60 21.57 18.26
CA SER A 287 -12.79 20.75 18.52
C SER A 287 -12.42 19.59 19.44
N LYS A 288 -13.07 19.50 20.60
CA LYS A 288 -12.91 18.37 21.54
C LYS A 288 -13.31 17.04 20.89
N ASP A 289 -14.30 17.06 20.00
CA ASP A 289 -14.78 15.85 19.31
C ASP A 289 -13.79 15.35 18.24
N GLU A 290 -13.06 16.25 17.57
CA GLU A 290 -12.05 15.85 16.59
C GLU A 290 -10.79 15.26 17.23
N SER A 291 -10.36 15.79 18.38
CA SER A 291 -9.20 15.24 19.11
C SER A 291 -9.42 13.83 19.64
N HIS A 292 -10.68 13.41 19.84
CA HIS A 292 -11.05 12.08 20.32
C HIS A 292 -11.62 11.16 19.24
N SER A 293 -11.53 11.55 17.96
CA SER A 293 -12.00 10.71 16.86
C SER A 293 -11.25 9.36 16.86
N PRO A 294 -11.94 8.21 16.83
CA PRO A 294 -11.28 6.90 16.77
C PRO A 294 -10.49 6.69 15.48
N TYR A 295 -10.71 7.53 14.46
CA TYR A 295 -10.03 7.48 13.17
C TYR A 295 -8.80 8.39 13.09
N MET A 296 -8.47 9.16 14.14
CA MET A 296 -7.38 10.16 14.07
C MET A 296 -6.03 9.53 13.71
N SER A 297 -5.70 8.39 14.32
CA SER A 297 -4.48 7.65 13.99
C SER A 297 -4.46 7.19 12.52
N CYS A 298 -5.61 6.74 12.00
CA CYS A 298 -5.78 6.38 10.59
C CYS A 298 -5.60 7.57 9.65
N ARG A 299 -6.16 8.75 9.99
CA ARG A 299 -5.97 10.00 9.24
C ARG A 299 -4.49 10.36 9.16
N VAL A 300 -3.78 10.29 10.28
CA VAL A 300 -2.32 10.54 10.36
C VAL A 300 -1.54 9.56 9.48
N SER A 301 -1.86 8.26 9.54
CA SER A 301 -1.18 7.24 8.74
C SER A 301 -1.42 7.42 7.24
N LEU A 302 -2.65 7.73 6.82
CA LEU A 302 -2.98 7.96 5.40
C LEU A 302 -2.27 9.20 4.84
N ILE A 303 -2.20 10.30 5.59
CA ILE A 303 -1.46 11.50 5.17
C ILE A 303 0.03 11.20 5.02
N LYS A 304 0.63 10.50 6.00
CA LYS A 304 2.05 10.13 5.95
C LYS A 304 2.36 9.19 4.78
N TRP A 305 1.48 8.21 4.55
CA TRP A 305 1.59 7.29 3.42
C TRP A 305 1.54 8.06 2.09
N LEU A 306 0.55 8.93 1.91
CA LEU A 306 0.41 9.70 0.66
C LEU A 306 1.61 10.62 0.44
N ALA A 307 2.05 11.33 1.49
CA ALA A 307 3.20 12.21 1.45
C ALA A 307 4.50 11.49 1.03
N SER A 308 4.62 10.19 1.31
CA SER A 308 5.82 9.42 0.96
C SER A 308 5.99 9.20 -0.54
N PHE A 309 4.90 9.21 -1.33
CA PHE A 309 4.93 9.08 -2.78
C PHE A 309 5.00 10.42 -3.50
N THR A 310 4.63 11.50 -2.82
CA THR A 310 4.63 12.84 -3.39
C THR A 310 5.97 13.57 -3.24
N SER A 311 6.73 13.22 -2.20
CA SER A 311 8.07 13.77 -1.97
C SER A 311 9.01 13.44 -3.13
N LEU A 312 9.73 14.46 -3.61
CA LEU A 312 10.69 14.32 -4.72
C LEU A 312 11.97 13.63 -4.28
N ARG A 313 12.30 13.71 -2.99
CA ARG A 313 13.36 12.94 -2.36
C ARG A 313 12.77 11.59 -1.97
N GLN A 314 13.00 10.56 -2.78
CA GLN A 314 12.63 9.20 -2.38
C GLN A 314 13.28 8.91 -1.02
N PRO A 315 12.51 8.61 0.03
CA PRO A 315 13.12 8.15 1.25
C PRO A 315 13.76 6.79 0.97
N VAL A 316 14.99 6.59 1.43
CA VAL A 316 15.53 5.23 1.59
C VAL A 316 14.59 4.52 2.55
N TYR A 317 13.73 3.63 2.04
CA TYR A 317 12.81 2.86 2.86
C TYR A 317 13.64 1.92 3.76
N GLN A 318 13.72 2.23 5.05
CA GLN A 318 14.20 1.27 6.05
C GLN A 318 12.97 0.52 6.57
N PRO A 319 12.89 -0.81 6.40
CA PRO A 319 11.81 -1.59 7.01
C PRO A 319 11.85 -1.42 8.53
N PRO A 320 10.71 -1.41 9.23
CA PRO A 320 10.68 -1.27 10.68
C PRO A 320 11.43 -2.44 11.31
N SER A 321 12.59 -2.15 11.89
CA SER A 321 13.38 -3.12 12.64
C SER A 321 12.61 -3.52 13.90
N SER A 322 12.45 -4.83 14.07
CA SER A 322 11.99 -5.43 15.31
C SER A 322 13.08 -5.30 16.39
N SER A 323 13.10 -4.20 17.15
CA SER A 323 13.55 -4.07 18.56
C SER A 323 13.71 -2.59 18.98
N PRO A 324 13.37 -2.22 20.23
CA PRO A 324 13.43 -0.82 20.68
C PRO A 324 14.85 -0.49 21.15
N SER A 325 15.60 0.27 20.35
CA SER A 325 16.84 0.91 20.81
C SER A 325 16.63 2.40 20.90
N ILE A 326 16.50 2.88 22.14
CA ILE A 326 16.46 4.28 22.53
C ILE A 326 17.69 4.98 21.95
N ARG A 327 17.50 5.94 21.04
CA ARG A 327 18.52 6.95 20.71
C ARG A 327 18.14 8.25 21.40
N VAL A 328 18.84 8.54 22.49
CA VAL A 328 18.92 9.89 23.08
C VAL A 328 19.61 10.78 22.06
N MET A 329 18.90 11.78 21.54
CA MET A 329 19.47 12.89 20.79
C MET A 329 19.89 13.96 21.81
N SER A 330 21.18 14.28 21.86
CA SER A 330 21.67 15.47 22.54
C SER A 330 22.00 16.53 21.49
N GLU A 331 21.29 17.64 21.55
CA GLU A 331 21.62 18.91 20.92
C GLU A 331 22.73 19.63 21.70
N SER A 332 23.65 20.28 20.98
CA SER A 332 24.14 21.62 21.32
C SER A 332 25.18 22.08 20.29
N GLU A 333 24.88 23.13 19.54
CA GLU A 333 25.87 24.01 18.89
C GLU A 333 25.88 25.36 19.62
N THR A 334 27.08 25.90 19.89
CA THR A 334 27.36 27.35 19.94
C THR A 334 28.89 27.59 19.82
N PRO A 335 29.33 28.77 19.33
CA PRO A 335 30.61 28.93 18.61
C PRO A 335 31.72 29.67 19.39
N GLY A 336 32.99 29.50 18.98
CA GLY A 336 34.13 30.35 19.38
C GLY A 336 35.53 29.78 19.02
N PRO A 337 36.59 30.60 18.87
CA PRO A 337 37.65 30.45 17.85
C PRO A 337 38.98 29.79 18.30
N ASP A 338 39.72 29.24 17.31
CA ASP A 338 41.15 28.89 17.11
C ASP A 338 42.24 29.22 18.19
N PRO A 339 43.52 28.73 18.10
CA PRO A 339 44.14 27.68 17.26
C PRO A 339 45.11 26.75 18.07
N HIS A 340 45.87 25.89 17.37
CA HIS A 340 47.21 25.34 17.70
C HIS A 340 47.40 23.90 18.25
N THR A 341 47.82 23.03 17.31
CA THR A 341 49.02 22.14 17.30
C THR A 341 49.13 20.83 18.11
N SER A 342 49.39 19.75 17.34
CA SER A 342 50.32 18.63 17.62
C SER A 342 49.86 17.63 18.72
N SER A 343 49.99 16.30 18.64
CA SER A 343 50.78 15.37 17.83
C SER A 343 50.23 13.95 18.06
N GLN A 344 50.27 13.10 17.02
CA GLN A 344 50.87 11.74 17.00
C GLN A 344 50.56 10.75 18.16
N GLU A 345 50.28 9.45 17.96
CA GLU A 345 50.73 8.47 16.97
C GLU A 345 49.92 7.17 17.24
N ALA A 346 49.29 6.55 16.24
CA ALA A 346 49.82 5.47 15.40
C ALA A 346 49.37 4.04 15.80
N LYS A 347 48.73 3.36 14.85
CA LYS A 347 49.31 2.23 14.08
C LYS A 347 48.30 1.79 13.01
N ARG A 348 48.60 2.15 11.76
CA ARG A 348 49.13 1.30 10.67
C ARG A 348 48.01 0.59 9.90
N SER A 349 47.62 1.11 8.72
CA SER A 349 48.18 0.81 7.38
C SER A 349 47.68 -0.56 6.89
N ILE A 350 47.11 -0.74 5.69
CA ILE A 350 47.60 -0.30 4.37
C ILE A 350 46.43 0.03 3.43
N SER A 351 46.64 1.12 2.70
CA SER A 351 45.86 1.70 1.62
C SER A 351 46.40 1.24 0.27
N LEU A 352 45.55 1.12 -0.75
CA LEU A 352 45.81 1.49 -2.15
C LEU A 352 44.44 1.96 -2.71
N VAL A 353 44.11 3.28 -2.70
CA VAL A 353 44.51 4.33 -3.66
C VAL A 353 43.83 4.05 -5.04
N GLN A 354 43.00 4.92 -5.63
CA GLN A 354 43.12 6.37 -5.78
C GLN A 354 41.75 7.02 -6.08
N GLN A 355 41.54 8.21 -5.53
CA GLN A 355 40.57 9.21 -5.98
C GLN A 355 40.97 9.73 -7.37
N ASP A 356 39.99 10.20 -8.15
CA ASP A 356 40.01 11.59 -8.57
C ASP A 356 38.61 12.14 -8.88
N THR A 357 38.44 13.38 -8.45
CA THR A 357 37.29 14.26 -8.61
C THR A 357 37.25 14.88 -9.99
N SER A 358 36.08 14.92 -10.64
CA SER A 358 35.47 16.16 -11.19
C SER A 358 34.30 15.83 -12.13
N SER A 359 33.32 16.71 -12.05
CA SER A 359 32.07 16.76 -12.80
C SER A 359 32.26 17.03 -14.30
N THR A 360 31.65 16.20 -15.15
CA THR A 360 31.14 16.64 -16.46
C THR A 360 29.99 15.74 -16.91
N SER A 361 28.85 16.36 -17.21
CA SER A 361 27.78 15.80 -18.02
C SER A 361 28.28 15.44 -19.43
N ASN A 362 27.89 14.29 -19.97
CA ASN A 362 27.31 14.16 -21.32
C ASN A 362 26.88 12.72 -21.66
N ILE A 363 25.98 12.70 -22.63
CA ILE A 363 25.02 11.69 -23.08
C ILE A 363 25.65 10.52 -23.86
N ALA A 364 24.89 9.42 -23.87
CA ALA A 364 24.92 8.24 -24.76
C ALA A 364 25.96 7.15 -24.45
N ASP A 365 25.46 6.02 -23.95
CA ASP A 365 25.71 4.75 -24.64
C ASP A 365 24.60 3.73 -24.35
N ASN A 366 23.94 3.31 -25.43
CA ASN A 366 23.06 2.16 -25.48
C ASN A 366 23.89 0.89 -25.24
N THR A 367 23.85 0.35 -24.03
CA THR A 367 24.17 -1.06 -23.79
C THR A 367 23.11 -1.68 -22.89
N THR A 368 22.40 -2.65 -23.47
CA THR A 368 21.43 -3.54 -22.81
C THR A 368 22.09 -4.26 -21.64
N THR A 369 22.01 -3.64 -20.47
CA THR A 369 22.34 -4.27 -19.20
C THR A 369 21.02 -4.42 -18.48
N SER A 370 20.54 -5.65 -18.28
CA SER A 370 19.31 -5.94 -17.55
C SER A 370 19.53 -5.58 -16.08
N VAL A 371 19.39 -4.30 -15.75
CA VAL A 371 19.24 -3.84 -14.37
C VAL A 371 17.91 -4.44 -13.92
N THR A 372 17.97 -5.35 -12.96
CA THR A 372 16.77 -5.79 -12.27
C THR A 372 16.27 -4.57 -11.51
N GLU A 373 15.29 -3.87 -12.08
CA GLU A 373 14.66 -2.72 -11.42
C GLU A 373 14.13 -3.20 -10.07
N ASP A 374 14.45 -2.46 -9.01
CA ASP A 374 13.94 -2.73 -7.67
C ASP A 374 12.40 -2.76 -7.73
N PRO A 375 11.74 -3.89 -7.41
CA PRO A 375 10.28 -4.00 -7.46
C PRO A 375 9.57 -2.92 -6.64
N LEU A 376 10.20 -2.45 -5.55
CA LEU A 376 9.64 -1.38 -4.74
C LEU A 376 9.70 -0.03 -5.48
N ALA A 377 10.80 0.27 -6.15
CA ALA A 377 10.93 1.47 -6.99
C ALA A 377 9.91 1.46 -8.13
N VAL A 378 9.68 0.31 -8.77
CA VAL A 378 8.64 0.13 -9.80
C VAL A 378 7.25 0.42 -9.21
N ALA A 379 6.93 -0.14 -8.04
CA ALA A 379 5.66 0.11 -7.37
C ALA A 379 5.49 1.60 -7.03
N PHE A 380 6.52 2.27 -6.50
CA PHE A 380 6.49 3.70 -6.19
C PHE A 380 6.26 4.56 -7.42
N ASN A 381 6.89 4.21 -8.54
CA ASN A 381 6.68 4.90 -9.82
C ASN A 381 5.23 4.75 -10.31
N ILE A 382 4.65 3.55 -10.22
CA ILE A 382 3.25 3.32 -10.58
C ILE A 382 2.30 4.14 -9.71
N VAL A 383 2.52 4.14 -8.39
CA VAL A 383 1.70 4.93 -7.45
C VAL A 383 1.74 6.40 -7.84
N ARG A 384 2.94 6.94 -8.08
CA ARG A 384 3.13 8.34 -8.46
C ARG A 384 2.49 8.66 -9.82
N GLN A 385 2.60 7.76 -10.80
CA GLN A 385 1.95 7.90 -12.10
C GLN A 385 0.42 7.97 -11.97
N VAL A 386 -0.19 7.15 -11.11
CA VAL A 386 -1.64 7.17 -10.90
C VAL A 386 -2.07 8.41 -10.10
N LEU A 387 -1.35 8.77 -9.03
CA LEU A 387 -1.66 9.96 -8.23
C LEU A 387 -1.63 11.24 -9.05
N TYR A 388 -0.73 11.35 -10.04
CA TYR A 388 -0.61 12.52 -10.91
C TYR A 388 -1.24 12.32 -12.30
N GLY A 389 -1.91 11.20 -12.53
CA GLY A 389 -2.43 10.81 -13.84
C GLY A 389 -3.80 11.39 -14.17
N SER A 390 -4.53 11.94 -13.19
CA SER A 390 -5.86 12.52 -13.42
C SER A 390 -6.12 13.72 -12.50
N ARG A 391 -6.99 14.63 -12.95
CA ARG A 391 -7.42 15.80 -12.16
C ARG A 391 -8.04 15.37 -10.82
N ASP A 392 -8.85 14.31 -10.83
CA ASP A 392 -9.49 13.78 -9.63
C ASP A 392 -8.47 13.25 -8.61
N ASN A 393 -7.42 12.56 -9.06
CA ASN A 393 -6.38 12.06 -8.17
C ASN A 393 -5.51 13.19 -7.63
N ILE A 394 -5.21 14.21 -8.43
CA ILE A 394 -4.48 15.40 -7.98
C ILE A 394 -5.31 16.17 -6.96
N ASN A 395 -6.59 16.43 -7.24
CA ASN A 395 -7.52 17.05 -6.29
C ASN A 395 -7.63 16.23 -5.00
N PHE A 396 -7.67 14.90 -5.10
CA PHE A 396 -7.61 14.03 -3.93
C PHE A 396 -6.32 14.26 -3.11
N VAL A 397 -5.14 14.31 -3.75
CA VAL A 397 -3.88 14.57 -3.04
C VAL A 397 -3.93 15.90 -2.28
N HIS A 398 -4.34 16.97 -2.96
CA HIS A 398 -4.41 18.30 -2.37
C HIS A 398 -5.49 18.41 -1.28
N GLU A 399 -6.61 17.69 -1.41
CA GLU A 399 -7.64 17.63 -0.37
C GLU A 399 -7.17 16.87 0.87
N ILE A 400 -6.49 15.73 0.71
CA ILE A 400 -5.91 14.99 1.85
C ILE A 400 -4.85 15.84 2.56
N PHE A 401 -4.08 16.63 1.80
CA PHE A 401 -3.14 17.59 2.39
C PHE A 401 -3.84 18.76 3.09
N ARG A 402 -4.97 19.24 2.56
CA ARG A 402 -5.82 20.23 3.24
C ARG A 402 -6.30 19.70 4.59
N GLN A 403 -6.75 18.44 4.65
CA GLN A 403 -7.12 17.78 5.90
C GLN A 403 -5.96 17.75 6.89
N GLY A 404 -4.72 17.56 6.42
CA GLY A 404 -3.53 17.66 7.25
C GLY A 404 -3.32 19.03 7.89
N PHE A 405 -3.58 20.12 7.16
CA PHE A 405 -3.51 21.47 7.72
C PHE A 405 -4.64 21.81 8.70
N LEU A 406 -5.72 21.01 8.71
CA LEU A 406 -6.81 21.14 9.69
C LEU A 406 -6.51 20.46 11.03
N PHE A 407 -5.51 19.58 11.09
CA PHE A 407 -5.23 18.77 12.26
C PHE A 407 -4.87 19.58 13.52
N PRO A 408 -5.16 19.02 14.71
CA PRO A 408 -4.59 19.52 15.94
C PRO A 408 -3.07 19.33 15.97
N PHE A 409 -2.38 20.17 16.74
CA PHE A 409 -0.92 20.14 16.85
C PHE A 409 -0.38 18.88 17.57
N THR A 410 -1.23 18.11 18.25
CA THR A 410 -0.89 16.74 18.71
C THR A 410 -0.51 15.81 17.55
N CYS A 411 -0.93 16.12 16.33
CA CYS A 411 -0.59 15.40 15.11
C CYS A 411 0.47 16.11 14.27
N SER A 412 1.31 16.97 14.87
CA SER A 412 2.34 17.75 14.17
C SER A 412 3.23 16.94 13.21
N PRO A 413 3.61 15.67 13.47
CA PRO A 413 4.42 14.92 12.50
C PRO A 413 3.73 14.69 11.15
N ALA A 414 2.39 14.64 11.09
CA ALA A 414 1.66 14.57 9.83
C ALA A 414 1.66 15.93 9.11
N ILE A 415 1.43 17.02 9.85
CA ILE A 415 1.45 18.39 9.33
C ILE A 415 2.83 18.69 8.71
N ARG A 416 3.92 18.35 9.42
CA ARG A 416 5.30 18.52 8.92
C ARG A 416 5.55 17.75 7.62
N ARG A 417 4.93 16.58 7.43
CA ARG A 417 5.06 15.78 6.19
C ARG A 417 4.35 16.44 5.01
N VAL A 418 3.17 17.01 5.22
CA VAL A 418 2.46 17.80 4.20
C VAL A 418 3.28 19.03 3.81
N ILE A 419 3.79 19.77 4.79
CA ILE A 419 4.65 20.93 4.55
C ILE A 419 5.90 20.53 3.78
N ALA A 420 6.53 19.40 4.11
CA ALA A 420 7.70 18.90 3.38
C ALA A 420 7.39 18.55 1.91
N ALA A 421 6.21 17.99 1.62
CA ALA A 421 5.80 17.71 0.24
C ALA A 421 5.64 19.00 -0.58
N TYR A 422 4.91 20.00 -0.07
CA TYR A 422 4.82 21.31 -0.72
C TYR A 422 6.18 22.01 -0.82
N LYS A 423 7.01 21.88 0.21
CA LYS A 423 8.37 22.40 0.21
C LYS A 423 9.18 21.82 -0.96
N ASP A 424 9.15 20.50 -1.14
CA ASP A 424 9.86 19.83 -2.22
C ASP A 424 9.36 20.32 -3.58
N TRP A 425 8.04 20.40 -3.77
CA TRP A 425 7.44 20.88 -5.02
C TRP A 425 7.79 22.32 -5.36
N ILE A 426 7.63 23.23 -4.40
CA ILE A 426 7.85 24.68 -4.60
C ILE A 426 9.33 24.96 -4.80
N HIS A 427 10.23 24.37 -4.00
CA HIS A 427 11.67 24.60 -4.16
C HIS A 427 12.26 23.94 -5.41
N CYS A 428 11.64 22.87 -5.93
CA CYS A 428 12.08 22.23 -7.17
C CYS A 428 11.50 22.87 -8.43
N CYS A 429 10.71 23.97 -8.33
CA CYS A 429 10.12 24.63 -9.51
C CYS A 429 11.16 25.13 -10.53
N GLY A 430 12.40 25.38 -10.10
CA GLY A 430 13.51 25.73 -10.98
C GLY A 430 14.09 24.58 -11.82
N ASN A 431 13.71 23.33 -11.55
CA ASN A 431 14.12 22.16 -12.33
C ASN A 431 12.90 21.48 -12.96
N ILE A 432 12.59 21.90 -14.19
CA ILE A 432 11.42 21.43 -14.95
C ILE A 432 11.42 19.90 -15.12
N ALA A 433 12.59 19.25 -15.18
CA ALA A 433 12.68 17.80 -15.39
C ALA A 433 12.20 16.97 -14.18
N THR A 434 12.19 17.55 -12.97
CA THR A 434 11.78 16.84 -11.74
C THR A 434 10.41 17.30 -11.23
N LEU A 435 9.85 18.35 -11.83
CA LEU A 435 8.59 18.94 -11.42
C LEU A 435 7.41 18.01 -11.80
N PRO A 436 6.44 17.78 -10.89
CA PRO A 436 5.22 17.07 -11.25
C PRO A 436 4.49 17.74 -12.43
N VAL A 437 3.97 16.92 -13.34
CA VAL A 437 3.33 17.40 -14.60
C VAL A 437 2.20 18.40 -14.32
N PHE A 438 1.45 18.20 -13.24
CA PHE A 438 0.34 19.09 -12.89
C PHE A 438 0.75 20.51 -12.50
N MET A 439 2.02 20.74 -12.14
CA MET A 439 2.52 22.08 -11.82
C MET A 439 3.04 22.84 -13.05
N LEU A 440 3.13 22.18 -14.19
CA LEU A 440 3.48 22.84 -15.45
C LEU A 440 2.33 23.74 -15.91
N GLU A 441 2.67 24.80 -16.64
CA GLU A 441 1.67 25.73 -17.18
C GLU A 441 0.69 25.01 -18.12
N PRO A 442 -0.62 25.30 -17.99
CA PRO A 442 -1.62 24.86 -18.96
C PRO A 442 -1.22 25.29 -20.37
N LEU A 443 -1.47 24.44 -21.38
CA LEU A 443 -1.27 24.86 -22.76
C LEU A 443 -2.38 25.84 -23.16
N VAL A 444 -2.05 26.85 -23.97
CA VAL A 444 -2.90 28.01 -24.31
C VAL A 444 -4.27 27.64 -24.93
N ASP A 445 -4.40 26.42 -25.46
CA ASP A 445 -5.64 25.85 -26.00
C ASP A 445 -6.37 24.89 -25.03
N SER A 446 -6.11 24.99 -23.71
CA SER A 446 -6.78 24.14 -22.72
C SER A 446 -8.21 24.63 -22.51
N PRO A 447 -9.23 23.75 -22.64
CA PRO A 447 -10.62 24.14 -22.52
C PRO A 447 -10.88 24.76 -21.14
N SER A 448 -11.42 25.96 -21.15
CA SER A 448 -11.61 26.80 -19.97
C SER A 448 -12.90 26.47 -19.22
N SER A 449 -13.76 25.66 -19.82
CA SER A 449 -15.01 25.18 -19.23
C SER A 449 -15.12 23.64 -19.20
N PRO A 450 -15.86 23.07 -18.23
CA PRO A 450 -16.14 21.62 -18.17
C PRO A 450 -16.83 21.07 -19.43
N ASP A 451 -17.63 21.91 -20.10
CA ASP A 451 -18.36 21.56 -21.32
C ASP A 451 -17.43 21.48 -22.53
N GLU A 452 -16.51 22.44 -22.70
CA GLU A 452 -15.48 22.38 -23.74
C GLU A 452 -14.55 21.18 -23.54
N GLN A 453 -14.30 20.79 -22.28
CA GLN A 453 -13.44 19.67 -21.92
C GLN A 453 -14.08 18.32 -22.26
N SER A 454 -15.38 18.17 -21.96
CA SER A 454 -16.19 17.01 -22.36
C SER A 454 -16.30 16.89 -23.88
N GLN A 455 -16.43 18.03 -24.57
CA GLN A 455 -16.42 18.10 -26.04
C GLN A 455 -15.05 17.79 -26.64
N LEU A 456 -13.95 18.21 -26.02
CA LEU A 456 -12.59 17.89 -26.47
C LEU A 456 -12.29 16.39 -26.31
N LEU A 457 -12.73 15.78 -25.21
CA LEU A 457 -12.60 14.34 -24.98
C LEU A 457 -13.44 13.54 -25.99
N THR A 458 -14.68 13.96 -26.27
CA THR A 458 -15.52 13.31 -27.29
C THR A 458 -15.03 13.58 -28.71
N ALA A 459 -14.50 14.77 -29.02
CA ALA A 459 -13.94 15.10 -30.34
C ALA A 459 -12.63 14.33 -30.60
N LYS A 460 -11.74 14.22 -29.61
CA LYS A 460 -10.49 13.43 -29.70
C LYS A 460 -10.76 11.92 -29.72
N SER A 461 -11.82 11.44 -29.06
CA SER A 461 -12.28 10.04 -29.12
C SER A 461 -12.84 9.64 -30.50
N ARG A 462 -13.40 10.59 -31.28
CA ARG A 462 -13.93 10.35 -32.64
C ARG A 462 -12.86 10.19 -33.72
N LEU A 463 -11.60 10.58 -33.44
CA LEU A 463 -10.48 10.36 -34.35
C LEU A 463 -9.92 8.93 -34.15
N ARG A 464 -10.33 8.02 -35.03
CA ARG A 464 -9.80 6.65 -35.11
C ARG A 464 -8.28 6.68 -35.23
N ASN A 465 -7.60 6.08 -34.26
CA ASN A 465 -6.16 5.83 -34.12
C ASN A 465 -5.32 6.97 -33.51
N HIS A 466 -5.52 7.27 -32.22
CA HIS A 466 -4.40 7.80 -31.42
C HIS A 466 -3.45 6.65 -31.05
N SER A 467 -2.16 6.83 -31.30
CA SER A 467 -1.12 5.97 -30.74
C SER A 467 -1.10 6.11 -29.21
N TYR A 468 -0.68 5.07 -28.47
CA TYR A 468 -0.54 5.10 -27.00
C TYR A 468 0.21 6.34 -26.49
N ILE A 469 1.23 6.77 -27.23
CA ILE A 469 2.00 8.00 -26.94
C ILE A 469 1.15 9.27 -27.08
N GLY A 470 0.31 9.37 -28.11
CA GLY A 470 -0.57 10.52 -28.30
C GLY A 470 -1.68 10.62 -27.25
N ALA A 471 -2.21 9.48 -26.77
CA ALA A 471 -3.17 9.44 -25.67
C ALA A 471 -2.53 9.94 -24.36
N ILE A 472 -1.34 9.44 -24.01
CA ILE A 472 -0.58 9.88 -22.83
C ILE A 472 -0.22 11.37 -22.89
N GLN A 473 0.21 11.86 -24.05
CA GLN A 473 0.50 13.28 -24.22
C GLN A 473 -0.75 14.14 -24.04
N SER A 474 -1.91 13.69 -24.53
CA SER A 474 -3.18 14.40 -24.36
C SER A 474 -3.67 14.43 -22.90
N GLU A 475 -3.53 13.32 -22.16
CA GLU A 475 -3.86 13.25 -20.72
C GLU A 475 -2.90 14.13 -19.90
N ASN A 476 -1.60 14.11 -20.20
CA ASN A 476 -0.59 14.95 -19.56
C ASN A 476 -0.81 16.45 -19.76
N VAL A 477 -1.54 16.86 -20.80
CA VAL A 477 -1.94 18.27 -21.00
C VAL A 477 -3.11 18.63 -20.10
N LEU A 478 -4.08 17.72 -19.94
CA LEU A 478 -5.31 17.96 -19.18
C LEU A 478 -5.07 18.04 -17.67
N VAL A 479 -3.97 17.49 -17.16
CA VAL A 479 -3.63 17.52 -15.74
C VAL A 479 -2.83 18.76 -15.32
N ARG A 480 -2.42 19.64 -16.25
CA ARG A 480 -1.64 20.85 -15.96
C ARG A 480 -2.50 21.93 -15.30
N ALA A 481 -2.22 22.23 -14.04
CA ALA A 481 -2.86 23.28 -13.26
C ALA A 481 -2.04 24.58 -13.23
N GLY A 482 -0.73 24.52 -13.50
CA GLY A 482 0.18 25.67 -13.39
C GLY A 482 0.68 25.91 -11.97
N LEU A 483 1.86 26.52 -11.85
CA LEU A 483 2.51 26.77 -10.56
C LEU A 483 1.68 27.74 -9.71
N GLN A 484 1.10 28.76 -10.34
CA GLN A 484 0.33 29.79 -9.66
C GLN A 484 -0.84 29.21 -8.84
N ASN A 485 -1.57 28.27 -9.43
CA ASN A 485 -2.68 27.60 -8.77
C ASN A 485 -2.23 26.77 -7.56
N VAL A 486 -1.10 26.07 -7.69
CA VAL A 486 -0.50 25.29 -6.58
C VAL A 486 -0.10 26.21 -5.42
N LEU A 487 0.47 27.38 -5.73
CA LEU A 487 0.83 28.39 -4.72
C LEU A 487 -0.42 28.95 -4.02
N GLN A 488 -1.48 29.29 -4.76
CA GLN A 488 -2.74 29.75 -4.19
C GLN A 488 -3.37 28.70 -3.26
N VAL A 489 -3.41 27.45 -3.69
CA VAL A 489 -3.88 26.33 -2.86
C VAL A 489 -3.01 26.16 -1.61
N PHE A 490 -1.69 26.24 -1.74
CA PHE A 490 -0.80 26.12 -0.59
C PHE A 490 -1.03 27.24 0.43
N ILE A 491 -1.14 28.50 -0.01
CA ILE A 491 -1.35 29.66 0.86
C ILE A 491 -2.69 29.54 1.61
N THR A 492 -3.76 29.25 0.88
CA THR A 492 -5.12 29.16 1.44
C THR A 492 -5.26 27.97 2.39
N HIS A 493 -4.72 26.80 2.02
CA HIS A 493 -4.80 25.61 2.85
C HIS A 493 -3.94 25.73 4.12
N SER A 494 -2.69 26.20 3.99
CA SER A 494 -1.78 26.32 5.13
C SER A 494 -2.13 27.48 6.08
N ALA A 495 -2.95 28.45 5.65
CA ALA A 495 -3.55 29.45 6.52
C ALA A 495 -4.27 28.83 7.74
N ASN A 496 -4.82 27.62 7.60
CA ASN A 496 -5.48 26.88 8.69
C ASN A 496 -4.56 26.58 9.89
N VAL A 497 -3.23 26.57 9.70
CA VAL A 497 -2.25 26.39 10.79
C VAL A 497 -2.19 27.64 11.67
N PHE A 498 -2.20 28.82 11.06
CA PHE A 498 -2.17 30.09 11.80
C PHE A 498 -3.52 30.37 12.47
N LEU A 499 -4.60 29.90 11.84
CA LEU A 499 -5.98 30.17 12.23
C LEU A 499 -6.58 29.04 13.09
N LEU A 500 -5.74 28.35 13.86
CA LEU A 500 -6.17 27.44 14.92
C LEU A 500 -5.85 28.07 16.28
N GLU A 501 -6.89 28.35 17.06
CA GLU A 501 -6.77 28.86 18.42
C GLU A 501 -6.26 27.75 19.36
N VAL A 502 -5.09 27.97 19.97
CA VAL A 502 -4.50 27.11 20.99
C VAL A 502 -4.58 27.85 22.32
N GLY A 503 -5.28 27.26 23.29
CA GLY A 503 -5.41 27.84 24.63
C GLY A 503 -4.06 27.95 25.32
N SER A 504 -3.87 29.04 26.08
CA SER A 504 -2.66 29.31 26.87
C SER A 504 -2.31 28.20 27.88
N GLU A 505 -3.30 27.39 28.24
CA GLU A 505 -3.19 26.23 29.12
C GLU A 505 -2.45 25.04 28.48
N TYR A 506 -2.16 25.07 27.17
CA TYR A 506 -1.44 24.02 26.44
C TYR A 506 -0.11 24.52 25.84
N PRO A 507 0.90 24.88 26.67
CA PRO A 507 2.14 25.52 26.21
C PRO A 507 2.92 24.68 25.18
N LEU A 508 2.92 23.35 25.32
CA LEU A 508 3.58 22.45 24.35
C LEU A 508 2.91 22.48 22.97
N LEU A 509 1.58 22.62 22.91
CA LEU A 509 0.87 22.73 21.62
C LEU A 509 1.12 24.09 20.96
N LEU A 510 1.34 25.13 21.76
CA LEU A 510 1.70 26.45 21.27
C LEU A 510 3.13 26.46 20.69
N GLU A 511 4.10 25.81 21.35
CA GLU A 511 5.44 25.63 20.80
C GLU A 511 5.42 24.87 19.47
N GLU A 512 4.63 23.79 19.39
CA GLU A 512 4.41 23.02 18.17
C GLU A 512 3.78 23.87 17.05
N GLN A 513 2.78 24.69 17.39
CA GLN A 513 2.19 25.65 16.44
C GLN A 513 3.24 26.63 15.92
N VAL A 514 4.07 27.20 16.80
CA VAL A 514 5.12 28.16 16.43
C VAL A 514 6.13 27.52 15.48
N ASP A 515 6.59 26.29 15.73
CA ASP A 515 7.49 25.58 14.80
C ASP A 515 6.84 25.35 13.43
N ILE A 516 5.58 24.91 13.40
CA ILE A 516 4.87 24.65 12.14
C ILE A 516 4.66 25.96 11.37
N CYS A 517 4.22 27.04 12.04
CA CYS A 517 4.07 28.36 11.44
C CYS A 517 5.38 28.84 10.82
N LYS A 518 6.52 28.71 11.53
CA LYS A 518 7.85 29.06 11.00
C LYS A 518 8.19 28.27 9.74
N ARG A 519 7.85 26.98 9.68
CA ARG A 519 8.10 26.14 8.49
C ARG A 519 7.27 26.58 7.29
N VAL A 520 6.01 26.96 7.49
CA VAL A 520 5.15 27.48 6.42
C VAL A 520 5.68 28.83 5.91
N LEU A 521 5.98 29.76 6.82
CA LEU A 521 6.53 31.07 6.47
C LEU A 521 7.86 30.97 5.70
N ASN A 522 8.71 29.99 6.04
CA ASN A 522 9.95 29.75 5.30
C ASN A 522 9.71 29.34 3.84
N ILE A 523 8.57 28.71 3.51
CA ILE A 523 8.21 28.41 2.13
C ILE A 523 7.67 29.67 1.44
N TYR A 524 6.87 30.49 2.11
CA TYR A 524 6.35 31.75 1.54
C TYR A 524 7.44 32.76 1.18
N ARG A 525 8.59 32.71 1.87
CA ARG A 525 9.71 33.60 1.60
C ARG A 525 10.42 33.28 0.27
N HIS A 526 10.31 32.05 -0.19
CA HIS A 526 10.88 31.59 -1.44
C HIS A 526 9.85 31.75 -2.57
#